data_AF-X0TIT9-F1
#
_entry.id   AF-X0TIT9-F1
#
_cell.length_a   1.000
_cell.length_b   1.000
_cell.length_c   1.000
_cell.angle_alpha   90.00
_cell.angle_beta   90.00
_cell.angle_gamma   90.00
#
_symmetry.space_group_name_H-M   'P 1'
#
loop_
_entity.id
_entity.type
_entity.pdbx_description
1 polymer ?
#
loop_
_entity_poly.entity_id
_entity_poly.type
_entity_poly.pdbx_seq_one_letter_code
_entity_poly.pdbx_strand_id
1 'polypeptide(L)'
;MSNYHILSADQYGNSYRVVFHVPVPSQVNEIGTNYRTAIVEWQGGAENIQSSVPFIAGAELTQMQAGELYEVSETFNSNPTQTLADKRDALDARFADVVSEVQADFQDRLGYWGYSRDVP
;
A
#
# COMPACT_ATOMS: atom_id res chain seq x y z
N MET A 1 11.53 -8.08 -5.02
CA MET A 1 10.54 -7.37 -4.20
C MET A 1 9.18 -7.83 -4.65
N SER A 2 8.32 -8.19 -3.71
CA SER A 2 7.01 -8.76 -4.03
C SER A 2 5.95 -7.66 -4.00
N ASN A 3 5.06 -7.65 -5.01
CA ASN A 3 3.94 -6.70 -5.07
C ASN A 3 2.90 -6.99 -3.98
N TYR A 4 2.77 -8.25 -3.57
CA TYR A 4 1.85 -8.66 -2.53
C TYR A 4 2.31 -9.93 -1.81
N HIS A 5 1.80 -10.12 -0.58
CA HIS A 5 2.05 -11.25 0.29
C HIS A 5 0.74 -11.85 0.80
N ILE A 6 0.59 -13.16 0.71
CA ILE A 6 -0.53 -13.89 1.32
C ILE A 6 -0.15 -14.20 2.76
N LEU A 7 -0.90 -13.69 3.74
CA LEU A 7 -0.67 -13.92 5.17
C LEU A 7 -1.35 -15.21 5.65
N SER A 8 -2.56 -15.46 5.18
CA SER A 8 -3.34 -16.63 5.55
C SER A 8 -4.40 -16.94 4.49
N ALA A 9 -4.87 -18.19 4.50
CA ALA A 9 -6.01 -18.64 3.73
C ALA A 9 -7.04 -19.26 4.69
N ASP A 10 -8.32 -19.15 4.36
CA ASP A 10 -9.34 -19.95 5.06
C ASP A 10 -9.19 -21.45 4.72
N GLN A 11 -9.80 -22.30 5.53
CA GLN A 11 -9.69 -23.76 5.39
C GLN A 11 -10.23 -24.31 4.06
N TYR A 12 -11.03 -23.50 3.35
CA TYR A 12 -11.66 -23.89 2.09
C TYR A 12 -11.00 -23.27 0.87
N GLY A 13 -10.03 -22.34 1.04
CA GLY A 13 -9.39 -21.62 -0.07
C GLY A 13 -10.32 -20.65 -0.81
N ASN A 14 -11.39 -20.20 -0.16
CA ASN A 14 -12.31 -19.17 -0.64
C ASN A 14 -11.82 -17.75 -0.32
N SER A 15 -10.96 -17.60 0.68
CA SER A 15 -10.59 -16.27 1.18
C SER A 15 -9.14 -16.25 1.64
N TYR A 16 -8.45 -15.18 1.28
CA TYR A 16 -7.04 -14.95 1.57
C TYR A 16 -6.88 -13.59 2.23
N ARG A 17 -6.11 -13.53 3.32
CA ARG A 17 -5.64 -12.24 3.85
C ARG A 17 -4.38 -11.86 3.09
N VAL A 18 -4.43 -10.73 2.39
CA VAL A 18 -3.38 -10.28 1.49
C VAL A 18 -2.88 -8.91 1.93
N VAL A 19 -1.57 -8.73 1.81
CA VAL A 19 -0.89 -7.45 1.97
C VAL A 19 -0.36 -7.02 0.62
N PHE A 20 -0.71 -5.82 0.16
CA PHE A 20 -0.21 -5.20 -1.06
C PHE A 20 0.81 -4.12 -0.72
N HIS A 21 1.92 -4.09 -1.47
CA HIS A 21 2.90 -3.01 -1.45
C HIS A 21 2.66 -2.09 -2.63
N VAL A 22 2.00 -0.97 -2.38
CA VAL A 22 1.63 0.02 -3.41
C VAL A 22 2.75 1.04 -3.57
N PRO A 23 3.26 1.27 -4.80
CA PRO A 23 4.26 2.30 -5.04
C PRO A 23 3.66 3.70 -4.84
N VAL A 24 4.34 4.50 -4.00
CA VAL A 24 4.00 5.91 -3.79
C VAL A 24 4.68 6.74 -4.88
N PRO A 25 3.93 7.59 -5.60
CA PRO A 25 4.50 8.41 -6.67
C PRO A 25 5.56 9.36 -6.13
N SER A 26 6.67 9.53 -6.84
CA SER A 26 7.72 10.50 -6.49
C SER A 26 7.35 11.94 -6.87
N GLN A 27 6.07 12.23 -7.08
CA GLN A 27 5.53 13.53 -7.43
C GLN A 27 5.37 14.41 -6.19
N VAL A 28 5.23 15.71 -6.41
CA VAL A 28 4.87 16.66 -5.36
C VAL A 28 3.36 16.87 -5.34
N ASN A 29 2.83 17.18 -4.16
CA ASN A 29 1.46 17.63 -3.96
C ASN A 29 1.30 19.12 -4.36
N GLU A 30 0.12 19.69 -4.15
CA GLU A 30 -0.24 21.06 -4.58
C GLU A 30 0.62 22.16 -3.95
N ILE A 31 1.31 21.86 -2.84
CA ILE A 31 2.14 22.82 -2.12
C ILE A 31 3.65 22.57 -2.29
N GLY A 32 4.03 21.61 -3.14
CA GLY A 32 5.43 21.27 -3.41
C GLY A 32 6.05 20.22 -2.48
N THR A 33 5.28 19.63 -1.57
CA THR A 33 5.76 18.53 -0.71
C THR A 33 5.70 17.21 -1.47
N ASN A 34 6.78 16.42 -1.45
CA ASN A 34 6.79 15.10 -2.09
C ASN A 34 5.80 14.15 -1.41
N TYR A 35 4.99 13.40 -2.17
CA TYR A 35 4.04 12.43 -1.61
C TYR A 35 4.71 11.37 -0.73
N ARG A 36 5.93 10.95 -1.07
CA ARG A 36 6.71 10.00 -0.25
C ARG A 36 7.09 10.59 1.11
N THR A 37 7.37 11.89 1.18
CA THR A 37 7.60 12.59 2.45
C THR A 37 6.29 12.77 3.22
N ALA A 38 5.24 13.24 2.54
CA ALA A 38 3.95 13.48 3.15
C ALA A 38 3.35 12.22 3.78
N ILE A 39 3.45 11.05 3.11
CA ILE A 39 2.92 9.79 3.65
C ILE A 39 3.70 9.32 4.88
N VAL A 40 5.03 9.55 4.93
CA VAL A 40 5.85 9.18 6.08
C VAL A 40 5.50 10.06 7.28
N GLU A 41 5.38 11.36 7.08
CA GLU A 41 4.96 12.30 8.13
C GLU A 41 3.54 12.02 8.61
N TRP A 42 2.61 11.73 7.69
CA TRP A 42 1.23 11.38 8.03
C TRP A 42 1.12 10.10 8.86
N GLN A 43 2.00 9.11 8.60
CA GLN A 43 2.12 7.90 9.41
C GLN A 43 2.86 8.13 10.74
N GLY A 44 3.25 9.37 11.04
CA GLY A 44 3.90 9.74 12.30
C GLY A 44 5.41 9.57 12.31
N GLY A 45 6.06 9.39 11.16
CA GLY A 45 7.51 9.23 11.04
C GLY A 45 7.94 7.82 10.62
N ALA A 46 9.14 7.73 10.03
CA ALA A 46 9.66 6.49 9.45
C ALA A 46 9.81 5.36 10.49
N GLU A 47 10.14 5.69 11.73
CA GLU A 47 10.27 4.75 12.85
C GLU A 47 8.96 4.06 13.23
N ASN A 48 7.83 4.71 12.94
CA ASN A 48 6.50 4.19 13.25
C ASN A 48 5.96 3.30 12.10
N ILE A 49 6.61 3.30 10.95
CA ILE A 49 6.24 2.46 9.81
C ILE A 49 6.77 1.05 10.03
N GLN A 50 5.84 0.12 10.18
CA GLN A 50 6.07 -1.32 10.34
C GLN A 50 5.21 -2.06 9.32
N SER A 51 5.68 -3.22 8.85
CA SER A 51 4.90 -4.05 7.93
C SER A 51 4.07 -5.10 8.67
N SER A 52 2.89 -5.41 8.13
CA SER A 52 2.06 -6.51 8.61
C SER A 52 2.55 -7.88 8.12
N VAL A 53 3.47 -7.91 7.15
CA VAL A 53 4.09 -9.14 6.64
C VAL A 53 5.09 -9.68 7.66
N PRO A 54 4.89 -10.91 8.19
CA PRO A 54 5.86 -11.54 9.09
C PRO A 54 7.19 -11.76 8.37
N PHE A 55 8.29 -11.38 9.03
CA PHE A 55 9.65 -11.54 8.50
C PHE A 55 9.87 -10.85 7.14
N ILE A 56 9.23 -9.69 6.93
CA ILE A 56 9.46 -8.87 5.74
C ILE A 56 10.97 -8.66 5.49
N ALA A 57 11.37 -8.61 4.22
CA ALA A 57 12.75 -8.34 3.88
C ALA A 57 13.14 -6.93 4.38
N GLY A 58 14.33 -6.80 4.99
CA GLY A 58 14.78 -5.50 5.51
C GLY A 58 14.84 -4.40 4.45
N ALA A 59 15.09 -4.76 3.18
CA ALA A 59 15.04 -3.82 2.06
C ALA A 59 13.61 -3.33 1.76
N GLU A 60 12.60 -4.19 1.85
CA GLU A 60 11.19 -3.81 1.68
C GLU A 60 10.74 -2.88 2.80
N LEU A 61 11.08 -3.21 4.05
CA LEU A 61 10.81 -2.32 5.18
C LEU A 61 11.48 -0.95 5.01
N THR A 62 12.74 -0.93 4.56
CA THR A 62 13.47 0.32 4.30
C THR A 62 12.76 1.18 3.26
N GLN A 63 12.19 0.58 2.21
CA GLN A 63 11.44 1.31 1.20
C GLN A 63 10.11 1.86 1.73
N MET A 64 9.42 1.12 2.59
CA MET A 64 8.23 1.63 3.27
C MET A 64 8.56 2.82 4.17
N GLN A 65 9.66 2.72 4.93
CA GLN A 65 10.14 3.78 5.81
C GLN A 65 10.63 5.03 5.05
N ALA A 66 11.13 4.85 3.83
CA ALA A 66 11.46 5.93 2.91
C ALA A 66 10.22 6.48 2.17
N GLY A 67 9.02 5.93 2.43
CA GLY A 67 7.78 6.34 1.78
C GLY A 67 7.68 5.94 0.32
N GLU A 68 8.51 5.02 -0.18
CA GLU A 68 8.46 4.54 -1.56
C GLU A 68 7.33 3.52 -1.77
N LEU A 69 6.99 2.79 -0.71
CA LEU A 69 5.92 1.80 -0.67
C LEU A 69 4.94 2.14 0.45
N TYR A 70 3.65 1.93 0.18
CA TYR A 70 2.59 1.98 1.17
C TYR A 70 1.90 0.62 1.26
N GLU A 71 1.64 0.17 2.49
CA GLU A 71 1.08 -1.16 2.74
C GLU A 71 -0.43 -1.09 2.85
N VAL A 72 -1.13 -1.95 2.09
CA VAL A 72 -2.58 -2.13 2.20
C VAL A 72 -2.89 -3.58 2.54
N SER A 73 -3.62 -3.80 3.64
CA SER A 73 -4.12 -5.12 4.02
C SER A 73 -5.59 -5.26 3.61
N GLU A 74 -5.92 -6.31 2.86
CA GLU A 74 -7.31 -6.64 2.53
C GLU A 74 -7.57 -8.15 2.51
N THR A 75 -8.85 -8.48 2.45
CA THR A 75 -9.33 -9.85 2.27
C THR A 75 -9.67 -10.05 0.80
N PHE A 76 -8.92 -10.91 0.12
CA PHE A 76 -9.17 -11.30 -1.26
C PHE A 76 -10.01 -12.58 -1.30
N ASN A 77 -11.20 -12.50 -1.90
CA ASN A 77 -12.07 -13.66 -2.08
C ASN A 77 -11.79 -14.33 -3.42
N SER A 78 -11.77 -15.66 -3.40
CA SER A 78 -11.48 -16.53 -4.54
C SER A 78 -12.45 -17.72 -4.54
N ASN A 79 -12.44 -18.49 -5.62
CA ASN A 79 -13.18 -19.74 -5.71
C ASN A 79 -12.21 -20.94 -5.62
N PRO A 80 -12.50 -21.99 -4.82
CA PRO A 80 -11.64 -23.16 -4.71
C PRO A 80 -11.49 -23.94 -6.02
N THR A 81 -12.42 -23.78 -6.96
CA THR A 81 -12.35 -24.40 -8.28
C THR A 81 -11.43 -23.67 -9.26
N GLN A 82 -11.00 -22.44 -8.94
CA GLN A 82 -10.03 -21.70 -9.76
C GLN A 82 -8.66 -22.37 -9.73
N THR A 83 -7.99 -22.40 -10.87
CA THR A 83 -6.60 -22.83 -10.93
C THR A 83 -5.70 -21.82 -10.23
N LEU A 84 -4.48 -22.22 -9.87
CA LEU A 84 -3.51 -21.29 -9.29
C LEU A 84 -3.21 -20.10 -10.23
N ALA A 85 -3.22 -20.33 -11.54
CA ALA A 85 -3.03 -19.29 -12.53
C ALA A 85 -4.18 -18.27 -12.49
N ASP A 86 -5.43 -18.73 -12.46
CA ASP A 86 -6.60 -17.83 -12.38
C ASP A 86 -6.58 -16.99 -11.11
N LYS A 87 -6.16 -17.57 -9.98
CA LYS A 87 -6.05 -16.85 -8.70
C LYS A 87 -4.96 -15.79 -8.73
N ARG A 88 -3.81 -16.10 -9.34
CA ARG A 88 -2.72 -15.14 -9.55
C ARG A 88 -3.18 -14.00 -10.43
N ASP A 89 -3.78 -14.30 -11.57
CA ASP A 89 -4.20 -13.27 -12.53
C ASP A 89 -5.28 -12.35 -11.92
N ALA A 90 -6.16 -12.90 -11.08
CA ALA A 90 -7.14 -12.12 -10.33
C ALA A 90 -6.50 -11.24 -9.24
N LEU A 91 -5.45 -11.71 -8.56
CA LEU A 91 -4.67 -10.90 -7.61
C LEU A 91 -3.89 -9.78 -8.31
N ASP A 92 -3.32 -10.06 -9.49
CA ASP A 92 -2.62 -9.06 -10.30
C ASP A 92 -3.59 -7.95 -10.77
N ALA A 93 -4.80 -8.33 -11.19
CA ALA A 93 -5.85 -7.37 -11.52
C ALA A 93 -6.26 -6.54 -10.30
N ARG A 94 -6.49 -7.20 -9.15
CA ARG A 94 -6.84 -6.49 -7.91
C ARG A 94 -5.72 -5.56 -7.45
N PHE A 95 -4.46 -5.95 -7.61
CA PHE A 95 -3.34 -5.08 -7.31
C PHE A 95 -3.36 -3.79 -8.14
N ALA A 96 -3.64 -3.88 -9.44
CA ALA A 96 -3.75 -2.69 -10.29
C ALA A 96 -4.89 -1.74 -9.84
N ASP A 97 -6.02 -2.31 -9.41
CA ASP A 97 -7.13 -1.54 -8.84
C ASP A 97 -6.73 -0.86 -7.53
N VAL A 98 -6.12 -1.61 -6.60
CA VAL A 98 -5.65 -1.08 -5.31
C VAL A 98 -4.62 0.04 -5.50
N VAL A 99 -3.72 -0.09 -6.47
CA VAL A 99 -2.76 0.99 -6.80
C VAL A 99 -3.50 2.26 -7.20
N SER A 100 -4.52 2.13 -8.05
CA SER A 100 -5.32 3.27 -8.52
C SER A 100 -6.14 3.91 -7.38
N GLU A 101 -6.78 3.07 -6.55
CA GLU A 101 -7.55 3.50 -5.37
C GLU A 101 -6.68 4.27 -4.37
N VAL A 102 -5.50 3.75 -4.04
CA VAL A 102 -4.57 4.38 -3.08
C VAL A 102 -3.98 5.67 -3.62
N GLN A 103 -3.62 5.71 -4.91
CA GLN A 103 -3.08 6.93 -5.51
C GLN A 103 -4.12 8.06 -5.54
N ALA A 104 -5.40 7.73 -5.78
CA ALA A 104 -6.49 8.69 -5.66
C ALA A 104 -6.67 9.17 -4.20
N ASP A 105 -6.65 8.25 -3.23
CA ASP A 105 -6.74 8.59 -1.80
C ASP A 105 -5.58 9.50 -1.34
N PHE A 106 -4.37 9.30 -1.86
CA PHE A 106 -3.25 10.21 -1.59
C PHE A 106 -3.48 11.62 -2.12
N GLN A 107 -4.07 11.77 -3.31
CA GLN A 107 -4.39 13.09 -3.84
C GLN A 107 -5.41 13.80 -2.95
N ASP A 108 -6.45 13.08 -2.51
CA ASP A 108 -7.50 13.63 -1.66
C ASP A 108 -7.02 13.99 -0.24
N ARG A 109 -6.23 13.10 0.39
CA ARG A 109 -5.79 13.29 1.78
C ARG A 109 -4.52 14.13 1.92
N LEU A 110 -3.56 13.92 1.02
CA LEU A 110 -2.23 14.51 1.12
C LEU A 110 -1.99 15.64 0.11
N GLY A 111 -2.98 15.96 -0.74
CA GLY A 111 -2.88 17.03 -1.74
C GLY A 111 -2.46 18.39 -1.17
N TYR A 112 -2.90 18.71 0.04
CA TYR A 112 -2.54 19.95 0.76
C TYR A 112 -1.77 19.68 2.07
N TRP A 113 -1.24 18.47 2.26
CA TRP A 113 -0.48 18.14 3.46
C TRP A 113 0.74 19.03 3.60
N GLY A 114 0.89 19.65 4.79
CA GLY A 114 1.93 20.63 5.10
C GLY A 114 1.52 22.09 4.86
N TYR A 115 0.31 22.35 4.34
CA TYR A 115 -0.16 23.72 4.12
C TYR A 115 -0.43 24.40 5.46
N SER A 116 0.22 25.54 5.70
CA SER A 116 -0.07 26.41 6.83
C SER A 116 -0.22 27.84 6.35
N ARG A 117 -1.20 28.54 6.90
CA ARG A 117 -1.45 29.95 6.65
C ARG A 117 -2.12 30.58 7.87
N ASP A 118 -1.60 31.72 8.29
CA ASP A 118 -2.27 32.56 9.27
C ASP A 118 -3.41 33.34 8.61
N VAL A 119 -4.60 33.29 9.19
CA VAL A 119 -5.76 34.09 8.77
C VAL A 119 -5.86 35.31 9.71
N PRO A 120 -5.77 36.55 9.20
CA PRO A 120 -5.81 37.76 10.01
C PRO A 120 -7.20 38.06 10.59
#